data_AF-A0A7C4M4M2-F1
#
_entry.id   AF-A0A7C4M4M2-F1
#
_cell.length_a   1.000
_cell.length_b   1.000
_cell.length_c   1.000
_cell.angle_alpha   90.00
_cell.angle_beta   90.00
_cell.angle_gamma   90.00
#
_symmetry.space_group_name_H-M   'P 1'
#
loop_
_entity.id
_entity.type
_entity.pdbx_description
1 polymer ?
#
loop_
_entity_poly.entity_id
_entity_poly.type
_entity_poly.pdbx_seq_one_letter_code
_entity_poly.pdbx_strand_id
1 'polypeptide(L)' 'MRRETNVRIPPEIKRLYCKKCYTPLVPGKTSRVRIRNRGKRIERVTTCLVCGAVYRLEIAVKSRNNLTDSGSGS' A
#
# COMPACT_ATOMS: atom_id res chain seq x y z
N MET A 1 17.26 7.73 -6.26
CA MET A 1 16.29 8.21 -7.24
C MET A 1 16.53 9.69 -7.32
N ARG A 2 17.43 10.05 -8.23
CA ARG A 2 17.83 11.43 -8.46
C ARG A 2 16.63 12.14 -9.08
N ARG A 3 16.26 13.30 -8.54
CA ARG A 3 15.21 14.15 -9.11
C ARG A 3 15.92 15.16 -9.99
N GLU A 4 15.80 15.00 -11.29
CA GLU A 4 16.31 15.97 -12.28
C GLU A 4 15.32 17.12 -12.47
N THR A 5 14.03 16.84 -12.29
CA THR A 5 12.96 17.83 -12.27
C THR A 5 12.31 17.88 -10.89
N ASN A 6 11.80 19.04 -10.46
CA ASN A 6 11.10 19.20 -9.17
C ASN A 6 9.67 18.60 -9.19
N VAL A 7 9.44 17.59 -10.04
CA VAL A 7 8.15 16.93 -10.18
C VAL A 7 8.01 15.85 -9.12
N ARG A 8 6.84 15.83 -8.47
CA ARG A 8 6.51 14.80 -7.48
C ARG A 8 6.09 13.52 -8.20
N ILE A 9 6.93 12.49 -8.12
CA ILE A 9 6.57 11.15 -8.60
C ILE A 9 5.27 10.68 -7.93
N PRO A 10 4.28 10.24 -8.72
CA PRO A 10 3.04 9.67 -8.22
C PRO A 10 3.28 8.55 -7.19
N PRO A 11 2.47 8.47 -6.13
CA PRO A 11 2.68 7.51 -5.05
C PRO A 11 2.59 6.05 -5.51
N GLU A 12 1.81 5.76 -6.55
CA GLU A 12 1.67 4.43 -7.16
C GLU A 12 3.01 3.95 -7.70
N ILE A 13 3.65 4.76 -8.55
CA ILE A 13 4.96 4.46 -9.13
C ILE A 13 6.02 4.38 -8.04
N LYS A 14 6.00 5.32 -7.08
CA LYS A 14 6.98 5.36 -5.97
C LYS A 14 6.97 4.12 -5.08
N ARG A 15 5.85 3.39 -5.03
CA ARG A 15 5.69 2.16 -4.25
C ARG A 15 6.16 0.91 -5.01
N LEU A 16 6.35 1.00 -6.32
CA LEU A 16 6.84 -0.08 -7.17
C LEU A 16 8.36 -0.24 -7.15
N TYR A 17 9.11 0.70 -6.56
CA TYR A 17 10.57 0.65 -6.51
C TYR A 17 11.09 0.71 -5.08
N CYS A 18 12.20 0.01 -4.83
CA CYS A 18 12.93 0.14 -3.59
C CYS A 18 13.60 1.53 -3.53
N LYS A 19 13.32 2.32 -2.51
CA LYS A 19 13.95 3.63 -2.30
C LYS A 19 15.44 3.54 -1.92
N LYS A 20 15.92 2.36 -1.50
CA LYS A 20 17.30 2.11 -1.07
C LYS A 20 18.18 1.65 -2.24
N CYS A 21 17.83 0.53 -2.89
CA CYS A 21 18.63 -0.07 -3.96
C CYS A 21 18.05 0.13 -5.37
N TYR A 22 16.89 0.80 -5.50
CA TYR A 22 16.22 1.10 -6.77
C TYR A 22 15.77 -0.10 -7.60
N THR A 23 15.86 -1.32 -7.06
CA THR A 23 15.27 -2.50 -7.69
C THR A 23 13.74 -2.37 -7.77
N PRO A 24 13.11 -2.75 -8.90
CA PRO A 24 11.67 -2.95 -8.99
C PRO A 24 11.19 -3.96 -7.94
N LEU A 25 10.11 -3.64 -7.22
CA LEU A 25 9.49 -4.49 -6.21
C LEU A 25 8.39 -5.34 -6.86
N VAL A 26 8.79 -6.48 -7.42
CA VAL A 26 7.88 -7.48 -8.01
C VAL A 26 7.54 -8.51 -6.94
N PRO A 27 6.27 -8.66 -6.53
CA PRO A 27 5.87 -9.66 -5.53
C PRO A 27 6.30 -11.07 -5.95
N GLY A 28 6.87 -11.83 -5.02
CA GLY A 28 7.32 -13.21 -5.26
C GLY A 28 8.69 -13.34 -5.94
N LYS A 29 9.19 -12.30 -6.61
CA LYS A 29 10.53 -12.29 -7.24
C LYS A 29 11.53 -11.47 -6.43
N THR A 30 11.33 -10.16 -6.38
CA THR A 30 12.26 -9.20 -5.74
C THR A 30 11.68 -8.53 -4.50
N SER A 31 10.43 -8.86 -4.15
CA SER A 31 9.76 -8.35 -2.97
C SER A 31 8.82 -9.38 -2.33
N ARG A 32 8.64 -9.24 -1.01
CA ARG A 32 7.67 -9.99 -0.22
C ARG A 32 6.63 -9.03 0.35
N VAL A 33 5.36 -9.23 0.04
CA VAL A 33 4.25 -8.43 0.56
C VAL A 33 3.49 -9.23 1.60
N ARG A 34 3.24 -8.63 2.77
CA ARG A 34 2.40 -9.17 3.83
C ARG A 34 1.31 -8.18 4.19
N ILE A 35 0.09 -8.68 4.34
CA ILE A 35 -1.06 -7.88 4.76
C ILE A 35 -1.41 -8.30 6.19
N ARG A 36 -1.44 -7.35 7.10
CA ARG A 36 -1.78 -7.57 8.51
C ARG A 36 -3.05 -6.79 8.84
N ASN A 37 -4.04 -7.46 9.41
CA ASN A 37 -5.21 -6.78 9.94
C ASN A 37 -4.87 -6.17 11.32
N ARG A 38 -5.19 -4.89 11.53
CA ARG A 38 -5.02 -4.14 12.77
C ARG A 38 -6.37 -3.52 13.21
N GLY A 39 -7.45 -4.28 13.08
CA GLY A 39 -8.81 -3.84 13.44
C GLY A 39 -9.37 -2.87 12.40
N LYS A 40 -9.46 -1.58 12.74
CA LYS A 40 -9.97 -0.53 11.82
C LYS A 40 -8.98 -0.14 10.70
N ARG A 41 -7.79 -0.74 10.70
CA ARG A 41 -6.72 -0.47 9.72
C ARG A 41 -6.14 -1.77 9.19
N ILE A 42 -5.68 -1.73 7.96
CA ILE A 42 -4.90 -2.80 7.33
C ILE A 42 -3.47 -2.28 7.13
N GLU A 43 -2.49 -3.02 7.63
CA GLU A 43 -1.08 -2.73 7.46
C GLU A 43 -0.52 -3.59 6.31
N ARG A 44 -0.12 -2.96 5.21
CA ARG A 44 0.63 -3.60 4.14
C ARG A 44 2.13 -3.41 4.38
N VAL A 45 2.84 -4.51 4.61
CA VAL A 45 4.30 -4.54 4.77
C VAL A 45 4.93 -5.09 3.48
N THR A 46 5.76 -4.30 2.81
CA THR A 46 6.52 -4.70 1.61
C THR A 46 8.00 -4.76 1.96
N THR A 47 8.62 -5.93 1.81
CA THR A 47 10.05 -6.14 2.05
C THR A 47 10.77 -6.34 0.73
N CYS A 48 11.85 -5.61 0.49
CA CYS A 48 12.74 -5.85 -0.64
C CYS A 48 13.61 -7.08 -0.35
N LEU A 49 13.56 -8.09 -1.23
CA LEU A 49 14.36 -9.30 -1.07
C LEU A 49 15.82 -9.12 -1.52
N VAL A 50 16.12 -8.03 -2.25
CA VAL A 50 17.47 -7.72 -2.72
C VAL A 50 18.31 -7.02 -1.66
N CYS A 51 17.78 -5.97 -1.01
CA CYS A 51 18.54 -5.17 -0.03
C CYS A 51 17.99 -5.18 1.41
N GLY A 52 16.91 -5.91 1.66
CA GLY A 52 16.29 -6.05 2.98
C GLY A 52 15.44 -4.86 3.45
N ALA A 53 15.31 -3.78 2.68
CA ALA A 53 14.52 -2.62 3.08
C ALA A 53 13.03 -2.97 3.29
N VAL A 54 12.43 -2.44 4.36
CA VAL A 54 11.03 -2.67 4.74
C VAL A 54 10.22 -1.38 4.61
N TYR A 55 9.10 -1.45 3.88
CA TYR A 55 8.15 -0.36 3.69
C TYR A 55 6.79 -0.73 4.27
N ARG A 56 6.16 0.19 5.00
CA ARG A 56 4.85 -0.01 5.63
C ARG A 56 3.86 1.02 5.10
N LEU A 57 2.65 0.56 4.79
CA LEU A 57 1.53 1.39 4.37
C LEU A 57 0.30 1.01 5.16
N GLU A 58 -0.27 1.96 5.90
CA GLU A 58 -1.55 1.79 6.56
C GLU A 58 -2.69 2.17 5.61
N ILE A 59 -3.72 1.33 5.58
CA ILE A 59 -4.93 1.50 4.78
C ILE A 59 -6.09 1.54 5.76
N ALA A 60 -6.83 2.66 5.79
CA ALA A 60 -8.03 2.78 6.61
C ALA A 60 -9.16 1.93 6.03
N VAL A 61 -9.78 1.09 6.85
CA VAL A 61 -10.95 0.30 6.44
C VAL A 61 -12.19 1.14 6.73
N LYS A 62 -12.97 1.48 5.70
CA LYS A 62 -14.30 2.07 5.90
C LYS A 62 -15.22 0.98 6.47
N SER A 63 -15.85 1.24 7.62
CA SER A 63 -16.97 0.44 8.09
C SER A 63 -18.12 0.62 7.11
N ARG A 64 -18.58 -0.48 6.50
CA ARG A 64 -19.84 -0.46 5.75
C ARG A 64 -20.96 -0.25 6.76
N ASN A 65 -21.55 0.93 6.80
CA ASN A 65 -22.86 1.11 7.44
C ASN A 65 -23.93 0.62 6.46
N ASN A 66 -24.82 -0.25 6.93
CA ASN A 66 -25.86 -0.87 6.13
C ASN A 66 -26.86 0.18 5.61
N LEU A 67 -27.11 0.16 4.29
CA LEU A 67 -28.36 0.66 3.73
C LEU A 67 -29.44 -0.38 4.03
N THR A 68 -30.24 -0.14 5.07
CA THR A 68 -31.59 -0.71 5.18
C THR A 68 -32.50 0.44 5.57
N ASP A 69 -33.04 1.12 4.56
CA ASP A 69 -34.21 1.96 4.73
C ASP A 69 -35.23 1.53 3.67
N SER A 70 -35.83 0.38 3.91
CA SER A 70 -37.08 -0.03 3.27
C SER A 70 -38.21 0.31 4.24
N GLY A 71 -38.55 1.60 4.28
CA GLY A 71 -39.76 2.11 4.92
C GLY A 71 -40.85 2.29 3.87
N SER A 72 -41.59 1.23 3.58
CA SER A 72 -42.93 1.31 2.99
C SER A 72 -43.86 1.92 4.04
N GLY A 73 -44.08 3.23 3.96
CA GLY A 73 -45.14 3.93 4.67
C GLY A 73 -46.42 3.90 3.82
N SER A 74 -47.46 3.30 4.38
CA SER A 74 -48.83 3.19 3.87
C SER A 74 -49.47 4.55 3.57
#